data_AF-A0A938GCD8-F1
#
_entry.id   AF-A0A938GCD8-F1
#
_cell.length_a   1.000
_cell.length_b   1.000
_cell.length_c   1.000
_cell.angle_alpha   90.00
_cell.angle_beta   90.00
_cell.angle_gamma   90.00
#
_symmetry.space_group_name_H-M   'P 1'
#
loop_
_entity.id
_entity.type
_entity.pdbx_description
1 polymer ?
#
loop_
_entity_poly.entity_id
_entity_poly.type
_entity_poly.pdbx_seq_one_letter_code
_entity_poly.pdbx_strand_id
1 'polypeptide(L)'
;MSRPNGICLSADETKLYVVGQPYVTSLPVRVAGAVARKKLTLAAAGNQINVAWPAPSTGYKLQASGSLTGTDGWKHVVEAPTVIDGMNTVNVKPAEAAKFFRLQLQ
;
A
#
# COMPACT_ATOMS: atom_id res chain seq x y z
N MET A 1 -14.00 3.34 -32.75
CA MET A 1 -13.55 2.50 -31.62
C MET A 1 -14.80 2.05 -30.86
N SER A 2 -15.27 0.82 -31.10
CA SER A 2 -16.49 0.29 -30.47
C SER A 2 -16.24 0.11 -28.98
N ARG A 3 -17.01 0.82 -28.15
CA ARG A 3 -16.98 0.66 -26.69
C ARG A 3 -17.68 -0.68 -26.36
N PRO A 4 -17.11 -1.55 -25.51
CA PRO A 4 -17.80 -2.76 -25.10
C PRO A 4 -19.12 -2.36 -24.42
N ASN A 5 -20.23 -2.85 -24.95
CA ASN A 5 -21.58 -2.49 -24.52
C ASN A 5 -21.76 -2.72 -23.01
N GLY A 6 -22.00 -1.63 -22.25
CA GLY A 6 -22.39 -1.70 -20.84
C GLY A 6 -21.30 -1.39 -19.80
N ILE A 7 -20.09 -0.99 -20.21
CA ILE A 7 -19.02 -0.56 -19.30
C ILE A 7 -18.58 0.87 -19.65
N CYS A 8 -18.59 1.78 -18.67
CA CYS A 8 -18.02 3.11 -18.83
C CYS A 8 -17.29 3.59 -17.57
N LEU A 9 -16.27 4.42 -17.76
CA LEU A 9 -15.64 5.17 -16.68
C LEU A 9 -16.31 6.54 -16.56
N SER A 10 -16.34 7.11 -15.34
CA SER A 10 -16.63 8.54 -15.15
C SER A 10 -15.60 9.40 -15.89
N ALA A 11 -15.95 10.65 -16.18
CA ALA A 11 -15.05 11.59 -16.85
C ALA A 11 -13.75 11.87 -16.07
N ASP A 12 -13.77 11.66 -14.75
CA ASP A 12 -12.61 11.78 -13.86
C ASP A 12 -11.88 10.43 -13.64
N GLU A 13 -12.30 9.37 -14.33
CA GLU A 13 -11.76 8.00 -14.24
C GLU A 13 -11.79 7.37 -12.83
N THR A 14 -12.51 7.96 -11.87
CA THR A 14 -12.58 7.46 -10.48
C THR A 14 -13.64 6.37 -10.27
N LYS A 15 -14.61 6.26 -11.17
CA LYS A 15 -15.74 5.35 -11.06
C LYS A 15 -15.87 4.50 -12.31
N LEU A 16 -16.02 3.20 -12.11
CA LEU A 16 -16.39 2.24 -13.15
C LEU A 16 -17.88 1.91 -13.01
N TYR A 17 -18.65 2.26 -14.03
CA TYR A 17 -20.05 1.91 -14.15
C TYR A 17 -20.19 0.68 -15.02
N VAL A 18 -20.96 -0.29 -14.54
CA VAL A 18 -21.30 -1.52 -15.26
C VAL A 18 -22.82 -1.67 -15.19
N VAL A 19 -23.47 -1.75 -16.35
CA VAL A 19 -24.91 -2.03 -16.40
C VAL A 19 -25.09 -3.53 -16.19
N GLY A 20 -25.69 -3.91 -15.06
CA GLY A 20 -25.91 -5.31 -14.72
C GLY A 20 -27.02 -5.93 -15.57
N GLN A 21 -26.67 -6.89 -16.44
CA GLN A 21 -27.56 -8.04 -16.65
C GLN A 21 -27.48 -8.92 -15.39
N PRO A 22 -28.54 -9.64 -14.99
CA PRO A 22 -28.66 -10.25 -13.65
C PRO A 22 -27.60 -11.31 -13.28
N TYR A 23 -26.64 -11.62 -14.16
CA TYR A 23 -25.69 -12.72 -14.00
C TYR A 23 -24.23 -12.34 -14.28
N VAL A 24 -23.82 -11.07 -14.11
CA VAL A 24 -22.38 -10.75 -14.12
C VAL A 24 -21.77 -11.09 -12.76
N THR A 25 -21.19 -12.30 -12.66
CA THR A 25 -20.54 -12.79 -11.43
C THR A 25 -19.05 -12.46 -11.35
N SER A 26 -18.41 -12.05 -12.45
CA SER A 26 -17.06 -11.47 -12.47
C SER A 26 -16.76 -10.73 -13.77
N LEU A 27 -15.93 -9.67 -13.69
CA LEU A 27 -15.38 -8.95 -14.85
C LEU A 27 -13.88 -8.73 -14.61
N PRO A 28 -12.99 -9.25 -15.48
CA PRO A 28 -11.55 -9.02 -15.32
C PRO A 28 -11.21 -7.57 -15.69
N VAL A 29 -10.74 -6.79 -14.71
CA VAL A 29 -10.20 -5.44 -14.95
C VAL A 29 -8.69 -5.55 -15.19
N ARG A 30 -8.25 -5.25 -16.41
CA ARG A 30 -6.84 -5.06 -16.74
C ARG A 30 -6.50 -3.59 -16.53
N VAL A 31 -5.87 -3.26 -15.40
CA VAL A 31 -5.32 -1.92 -15.19
C VAL A 31 -4.02 -1.83 -15.98
N ALA A 32 -3.96 -0.94 -16.97
CA ALA A 32 -2.73 -0.65 -17.69
C ALA A 32 -1.80 0.14 -16.76
N GLY A 33 -0.64 -0.45 -16.45
CA GLY A 33 0.27 0.04 -15.42
C GLY A 33 0.21 -0.84 -14.17
N ALA A 34 1.38 -1.17 -13.62
CA ALA A 34 1.46 -1.92 -12.38
C ALA A 34 0.78 -1.10 -11.28
N VAL A 35 -0.42 -1.51 -10.86
CA VAL A 35 -0.90 -1.19 -9.51
C VAL A 35 0.03 -1.96 -8.57
N ALA A 36 1.22 -1.42 -8.35
CA ALA A 36 2.15 -1.94 -7.37
C ALA A 36 1.44 -1.74 -6.04
N ARG A 37 0.71 -2.77 -5.57
CA ARG A 37 0.28 -2.86 -4.18
C ARG A 37 1.51 -2.50 -3.37
N LYS A 38 1.47 -1.38 -2.66
CA LYS A 38 2.56 -0.93 -1.81
C LYS A 38 2.60 -1.89 -0.61
N LYS A 39 3.12 -3.08 -0.86
CA LYS A 39 3.21 -4.14 0.14
C LYS A 39 4.33 -3.74 1.08
N LEU A 40 3.96 -3.52 2.33
CA LEU A 40 4.92 -3.40 3.41
C LEU A 40 5.46 -4.81 3.73
N THR A 41 6.77 -4.95 3.72
CA THR A 41 7.49 -6.18 4.05
C THR A 41 8.42 -5.94 5.21
N LEU A 42 8.51 -6.92 6.10
CA LEU A 42 9.46 -6.92 7.20
C LEU A 42 10.35 -8.16 7.07
N ALA A 43 11.65 -7.97 7.21
CA ALA A 43 12.62 -9.06 7.19
C ALA A 43 13.65 -8.86 8.30
N ALA A 44 14.06 -9.94 8.97
CA ALA A 44 15.17 -9.90 9.91
C ALA A 44 16.50 -9.69 9.16
N ALA A 45 17.33 -8.78 9.66
CA ALA A 45 18.64 -8.44 9.11
C ALA A 45 19.64 -8.30 10.27
N GLY A 46 20.25 -9.43 10.65
CA GLY A 46 21.12 -9.49 11.84
C GLY A 46 20.36 -9.11 13.11
N ASN A 47 20.88 -8.12 13.85
CA ASN A 47 20.24 -7.57 15.06
C ASN A 47 19.20 -6.47 14.76
N GLN A 48 18.74 -6.34 13.51
CA GLN A 48 17.81 -5.33 13.06
C GLN A 48 16.66 -5.95 12.26
N ILE A 49 15.59 -5.18 12.10
CA ILE A 49 14.46 -5.52 11.23
C ILE A 49 14.43 -4.50 10.10
N ASN A 50 14.53 -4.97 8.87
CA ASN A 50 14.36 -4.15 7.68
C ASN A 50 12.88 -4.05 7.36
N VAL A 51 12.35 -2.83 7.42
CA VAL A 51 10.98 -2.48 7.03
C VAL A 51 11.05 -1.86 5.64
N ALA A 52 10.48 -2.52 4.64
CA ALA A 52 10.61 -2.12 3.25
C ALA A 52 9.27 -2.03 2.50
N TRP A 53 9.18 -1.10 1.55
CA TRP A 53 8.03 -0.94 0.65
C TRP A 53 8.45 -0.31 -0.70
N PRO A 54 7.68 -0.49 -1.79
CA PRO A 54 8.09 -0.02 -3.12
C PRO A 54 8.38 1.48 -3.21
N ALA A 55 9.44 1.87 -3.91
CA ALA A 55 9.72 3.26 -4.30
C ALA A 55 9.37 3.49 -5.79
N PRO A 56 8.86 4.68 -6.17
CA PRO A 56 8.38 5.74 -5.30
C PRO A 56 7.06 5.35 -4.62
N SER A 57 6.78 5.93 -3.46
CA SER A 57 5.48 5.82 -2.74
C SER A 57 4.99 7.21 -2.35
N THR A 58 4.86 8.09 -3.34
CA THR A 58 4.39 9.47 -3.15
C THR A 58 3.06 9.49 -2.41
N GLY A 59 2.95 10.38 -1.43
CA GLY A 59 1.75 10.52 -0.58
C GLY A 59 1.66 9.51 0.57
N TYR A 60 2.47 8.46 0.61
CA TYR A 60 2.47 7.52 1.74
C TYR A 60 3.56 7.84 2.75
N LYS A 61 3.22 7.72 4.04
CA LYS A 61 4.20 7.75 5.15
C LYS A 61 4.13 6.46 5.96
N LEU A 62 5.30 6.01 6.40
CA LEU A 62 5.41 4.91 7.36
C LEU A 62 4.97 5.40 8.74
N GLN A 63 4.14 4.61 9.41
CA GLN A 63 3.76 4.81 10.80
C GLN A 63 4.01 3.56 11.62
N ALA A 64 4.23 3.76 12.91
CA ALA A 64 4.37 2.71 13.90
C ALA A 64 3.45 2.91 15.10
N SER A 65 3.06 1.80 15.74
CA SER A 65 2.31 1.79 17.00
C SER A 65 2.73 0.62 17.89
N GLY A 66 2.54 0.73 19.20
CA GLY A 66 2.71 -0.37 20.15
C GLY A 66 1.51 -1.34 20.17
N SER A 67 0.38 -0.93 19.59
CA SER A 67 -0.86 -1.71 19.57
C SER A 67 -1.47 -1.75 18.18
N LEU A 68 -1.92 -2.93 17.75
CA LEU A 68 -2.60 -3.11 16.46
C LEU A 68 -3.95 -2.36 16.43
N THR A 69 -4.63 -2.25 17.57
CA THR A 69 -5.90 -1.52 17.69
C THR A 69 -5.70 0.00 17.68
N GLY A 70 -4.45 0.48 17.78
CA GLY A 70 -4.13 1.90 17.76
C GLY A 70 -4.46 2.63 19.06
N THR A 71 -4.69 1.92 20.17
CA THR A 71 -4.92 2.51 21.50
C THR A 71 -3.82 3.48 21.92
N ASP A 72 -2.57 3.23 21.52
CA ASP A 72 -1.41 4.10 21.81
C ASP A 72 -1.17 5.17 20.73
N GLY A 73 -2.06 5.22 19.73
CA GLY A 73 -1.94 6.04 18.54
C GLY A 73 -0.95 5.49 17.50
N TRP A 74 -1.15 5.88 16.25
CA TRP A 74 -0.20 5.65 15.16
C TRP A 74 0.67 6.90 14.99
N LYS A 75 1.99 6.75 15.10
CA LYS A 75 2.94 7.86 14.99
C LYS A 75 3.80 7.69 13.75
N HIS A 76 4.14 8.80 13.11
CA HIS A 76 5.06 8.78 11.98
C HIS A 76 6.45 8.31 12.41
N VAL A 77 7.05 7.44 11.60
CA VAL A 77 8.46 7.09 11.74
C VAL A 77 9.27 8.29 11.24
N VAL A 78 10.14 8.82 12.09
CA VAL A 78 10.94 10.04 11.82
C VAL A 78 12.18 9.73 10.98
N GLU A 79 12.64 8.49 11.00
CA GLU A 79 13.76 8.01 10.20
C GLU A 79 13.41 8.11 8.70
N ALA A 80 14.22 8.84 7.95
CA ALA A 80 14.07 8.94 6.51
C ALA A 80 14.40 7.59 5.85
N PRO A 81 13.54 7.05 4.97
CA PRO A 81 13.83 5.82 4.27
C PRO A 81 14.97 6.03 3.26
N THR A 82 15.80 5.00 3.13
CA THR A 82 16.80 4.90 2.05
C THR A 82 16.24 4.04 0.92
N VAL A 83 16.53 4.38 -0.34
CA VAL A 83 16.07 3.57 -1.47
C VAL A 83 17.17 2.58 -1.85
N ILE A 84 16.85 1.28 -1.76
CA ILE A 84 17.73 0.17 -2.12
C ILE A 84 16.94 -0.73 -3.07
N ASP A 85 17.47 -0.99 -4.27
CA ASP A 85 16.84 -1.86 -5.28
C ASP A 85 15.36 -1.55 -5.58
N GLY A 86 15.02 -0.25 -5.62
CA GLY A 86 13.65 0.20 -5.88
C GLY A 86 12.69 0.06 -4.68
N MET A 87 13.20 -0.18 -3.48
CA MET A 87 12.43 -0.26 -2.24
C MET A 87 12.88 0.82 -1.25
N ASN A 88 11.94 1.59 -0.72
CA ASN A 88 12.16 2.38 0.49
C ASN A 88 12.43 1.42 1.65
N THR A 89 13.49 1.64 2.39
CA THR A 89 13.95 0.77 3.48
C THR A 89 14.27 1.61 4.71
N VAL A 90 13.74 1.17 5.85
CA VAL A 90 14.05 1.69 7.20
C VAL A 90 14.50 0.53 8.06
N ASN A 91 15.64 0.69 8.73
CA ASN A 91 16.15 -0.32 9.64
C ASN A 91 15.73 0.03 11.07
N VAL A 92 14.97 -0.86 11.70
CA VAL A 92 14.45 -0.65 13.04
C VAL A 92 15.11 -1.65 13.98
N LYS A 93 15.56 -1.18 15.15
CA LYS A 93 16.03 -2.06 16.21
C LYS A 93 14.84 -2.84 16.81
N PRO A 94 14.95 -4.16 17.00
CA PRO A 94 13.95 -4.92 17.74
C PRO A 94 13.79 -4.30 19.13
N ALA A 95 12.54 -4.10 19.54
CA ALA A 95 12.24 -3.69 20.92
C ALA A 95 11.85 -4.94 21.73
N GLU A 96 11.95 -4.85 23.06
CA GLU A 96 11.47 -5.87 23.99
C GLU A 96 9.93 -6.06 23.93
N ALA A 97 9.22 -5.13 23.29
CA ALA A 97 7.77 -5.15 23.11
C ALA A 97 7.38 -5.18 21.62
N ALA A 98 6.19 -5.72 21.35
CA ALA A 98 5.65 -5.76 19.98
C ALA A 98 5.49 -4.35 19.40
N LYS A 99 5.81 -4.21 18.11
CA LYS A 99 5.68 -2.96 17.35
C LYS A 99 5.04 -3.26 16.00
N PHE A 100 4.00 -2.50 15.67
CA PHE A 100 3.20 -2.66 14.47
C PHE A 100 3.51 -1.53 13.50
N PHE A 101 3.45 -1.82 12.20
CA PHE A 101 3.78 -0.86 11.14
C PHE A 101 2.68 -0.82 10.08
N ARG A 102 2.43 0.36 9.51
CA ARG A 102 1.53 0.54 8.37
C ARG A 102 2.03 1.64 7.44
N LEU A 103 1.61 1.59 6.19
CA LEU A 103 1.68 2.73 5.28
C LEU A 103 0.35 3.47 5.32
N GLN A 104 0.40 4.77 5.62
CA GLN A 104 -0.78 5.65 5.59
C GLN A 104 -0.64 6.66 4.45
N LEU A 105 -1.68 6.76 3.61
CA LEU A 105 -1.83 7.84 2.65
C LEU A 105 -2.10 9.16 3.42
N GLN A 106 -1.33 10.20 3.11
CA GLN A 106 -1.45 11.55 3.68
C GLN A 106 -2.53 12.36 3.01
#